data_AF-A0A963TZ75-F1
#
_entry.id   AF-A0A963TZ75-F1
#
_cell.length_a   1.000
_cell.length_b   1.000
_cell.length_c   1.000
_cell.angle_alpha   90.00
_cell.angle_beta   90.00
_cell.angle_gamma   90.00
#
_symmetry.space_group_name_H-M   'P 1'
#
loop_
_entity.id
_entity.type
_entity.pdbx_description
1 polymer ?
#
loop_
_entity_poly.entity_id
_entity_poly.type
_entity_poly.pdbx_seq_one_letter_code
_entity_poly.pdbx_strand_id
1 'polypeptide(L)'
;MRGDQFDPARPKPDGLIGDVPSSVAALAALLAFIFFAPLLAPPQIDAWISVTFGLSPQRLFLGGAGPGGWFGAIFPLFTHFLLHASLAHLLFNLLWLAVFGAPVARRFRSALRFYLFFTACSIAGGVFFSAFHMNDPTLLVGASGGITGLLGGMVRFAFHRPFTKAVSAKGVLPLTDRSVLTWSAVVIGMNASIAIFGPGVGAGDAEIAWQAHVGGYLFGLVAFPLFDPRLR
;
A
#
# COMPACT_ATOMS: atom_id res chain seq x y z
N MET A 1 -26.15 -41.19 14.89
CA MET A 1 -24.76 -40.83 14.58
C MET A 1 -24.53 -41.13 13.11
N ARG A 2 -24.56 -40.13 12.22
CA ARG A 2 -24.22 -40.31 10.79
C ARG A 2 -22.73 -40.01 10.67
N GLY A 3 -21.96 -40.97 10.19
CA GLY A 3 -20.53 -40.84 10.00
C GLY A 3 -20.23 -39.78 8.93
N ASP A 4 -19.27 -38.93 9.23
CA ASP A 4 -18.64 -38.03 8.26
C ASP A 4 -17.98 -38.89 7.18
N GLN A 5 -18.67 -39.06 6.05
CA GLN A 5 -18.07 -39.60 4.85
C GLN A 5 -17.07 -38.56 4.33
N PHE A 6 -15.82 -38.99 4.17
CA PHE A 6 -14.76 -38.22 3.54
C PHE A 6 -15.18 -37.90 2.10
N ASP A 7 -15.58 -36.65 1.85
CA ASP A 7 -15.92 -36.14 0.52
C ASP A 7 -14.64 -35.64 -0.17
N PRO A 8 -14.09 -36.36 -1.17
CA PRO A 8 -12.89 -35.94 -1.90
C PRO A 8 -13.13 -34.71 -2.79
N ALA A 9 -14.39 -34.29 -2.98
CA ALA A 9 -14.74 -33.06 -3.69
C ALA A 9 -14.79 -31.83 -2.78
N ARG A 10 -14.60 -31.99 -1.45
CA ARG A 10 -14.51 -30.85 -0.53
C ARG A 10 -13.26 -30.04 -0.89
N PRO A 11 -13.40 -28.77 -1.34
CA PRO A 11 -12.24 -27.95 -1.62
C PRO A 11 -11.38 -27.90 -0.37
N LYS A 12 -10.08 -28.18 -0.51
CA LYS A 12 -9.13 -28.03 0.60
C LYS A 12 -9.34 -26.64 1.19
N PRO A 13 -9.40 -26.49 2.53
CA PRO A 13 -9.39 -25.17 3.11
C PRO A 13 -8.10 -24.48 2.67
N ASP A 14 -8.28 -23.55 1.74
CA ASP A 14 -7.41 -22.46 1.36
C ASP A 14 -6.51 -22.10 2.56
N GLY A 15 -5.28 -22.61 2.51
CA GLY A 15 -4.29 -22.41 3.55
C GLY A 15 -3.67 -21.04 3.39
N LEU A 16 -3.61 -20.27 4.49
CA LEU A 16 -3.15 -18.87 4.57
C LEU A 16 -1.88 -18.50 3.77
N ILE A 17 -1.00 -19.44 3.45
CA ILE A 17 0.25 -19.23 2.71
C ILE A 17 0.15 -19.69 1.23
N GLY A 18 -0.78 -20.59 0.89
CA GLY A 18 -1.02 -21.07 -0.48
C GLY A 18 -1.95 -20.17 -1.32
N ASP A 19 -2.71 -19.26 -0.70
CA ASP A 19 -3.76 -18.47 -1.37
C ASP A 19 -3.36 -17.02 -1.71
N VAL A 20 -2.12 -16.62 -1.43
CA VAL A 20 -1.65 -15.28 -1.77
C VAL A 20 -1.41 -15.21 -3.28
N PRO A 21 -2.07 -14.31 -4.02
CA PRO A 21 -1.86 -14.19 -5.46
C PRO A 21 -0.40 -13.95 -5.80
N SER A 22 0.09 -14.56 -6.88
CA SER A 22 1.49 -14.47 -7.29
C SER A 22 1.97 -13.02 -7.47
N SER A 23 1.09 -12.10 -7.88
CA SER A 23 1.42 -10.68 -7.98
C SER A 23 1.73 -10.04 -6.63
N VAL A 24 1.01 -10.42 -5.58
CA VAL A 24 1.22 -9.94 -4.21
C VAL A 24 2.51 -10.53 -3.65
N ALA A 25 2.70 -11.84 -3.83
CA ALA A 25 3.92 -12.54 -3.40
C ALA A 25 5.18 -11.99 -4.09
N ALA A 26 5.12 -11.72 -5.41
CA ALA A 26 6.23 -11.16 -6.16
C ALA A 26 6.58 -9.73 -5.70
N LEU A 27 5.58 -8.88 -5.45
CA LEU A 27 5.83 -7.55 -4.89
C LEU A 27 6.42 -7.65 -3.48
N ALA A 28 5.88 -8.51 -2.61
CA ALA A 28 6.44 -8.74 -1.28
C ALA A 28 7.90 -9.21 -1.32
N ALA A 29 8.22 -10.15 -2.22
CA ALA A 29 9.58 -10.62 -2.44
C ALA A 29 10.51 -9.51 -2.95
N LEU A 30 10.03 -8.64 -3.85
CA LEU A 30 10.79 -7.48 -4.33
C LEU A 30 11.09 -6.50 -3.19
N LEU A 31 10.10 -6.18 -2.35
CA LEU A 31 10.29 -5.30 -1.20
C LEU A 31 11.31 -5.87 -0.20
N ALA A 32 11.21 -7.18 0.09
CA ALA A 32 12.17 -7.86 0.95
C ALA A 32 13.58 -7.89 0.33
N PHE A 33 13.69 -8.17 -0.98
CA PHE A 33 14.96 -8.16 -1.69
C PHE A 33 15.63 -6.78 -1.61
N ILE A 34 14.89 -5.70 -1.89
CA ILE A 34 15.41 -4.32 -1.83
C ILE A 34 15.87 -3.95 -0.42
N PHE A 35 15.16 -4.41 0.61
CA PHE A 35 15.53 -4.15 2.01
C PHE A 35 16.79 -4.92 2.44
N PHE A 36 16.95 -6.18 2.04
CA PHE A 36 18.08 -7.01 2.47
C PHE A 36 19.32 -6.90 1.58
N ALA A 37 19.18 -6.50 0.31
CA ALA A 37 20.30 -6.39 -0.62
C ALA A 37 21.46 -5.49 -0.12
N PRO A 38 21.22 -4.33 0.53
CA PRO A 38 22.29 -3.48 1.06
C PRO A 38 23.12 -4.12 2.19
N LEU A 39 22.61 -5.17 2.87
CA LEU A 39 23.37 -5.87 3.92
C LEU A 39 24.60 -6.61 3.38
N LEU A 40 24.63 -6.87 2.07
CA LEU A 40 25.76 -7.50 1.38
C LEU A 40 26.72 -6.46 0.77
N ALA A 41 26.43 -5.17 0.94
CA ALA A 41 27.15 -4.07 0.33
C ALA A 41 27.86 -3.20 1.39
N PRO A 42 28.83 -2.37 0.99
CA PRO A 42 29.42 -1.38 1.89
C PRO A 42 28.34 -0.46 2.49
N PRO A 43 28.48 -0.01 3.76
CA PRO A 43 27.47 0.84 4.42
C PRO A 43 27.11 2.11 3.65
N GLN A 44 28.03 2.62 2.83
CA GLN A 44 27.81 3.81 1.99
C GLN A 44 26.71 3.58 0.94
N ILE A 45 26.49 2.33 0.52
CA ILE A 45 25.46 1.97 -0.45
C ILE A 45 24.06 2.14 0.14
N ASP A 46 23.86 1.80 1.41
CA ASP A 46 22.56 1.96 2.08
C ASP A 46 22.13 3.43 2.17
N ALA A 47 23.05 4.30 2.60
CA ALA A 47 22.85 5.74 2.63
C ALA A 47 22.59 6.31 1.22
N TRP A 48 23.36 5.86 0.23
CA TRP A 48 23.18 6.28 -1.16
C TRP A 48 21.81 5.86 -1.71
N ILE A 49 21.36 4.63 -1.43
CA ILE A 49 20.02 4.14 -1.83
C ILE A 49 18.94 5.02 -1.20
N SER A 50 19.02 5.26 0.11
CA SER A 50 18.02 6.04 0.84
C SER A 50 17.89 7.46 0.29
N VAL A 51 19.00 8.16 0.03
CA VAL A 51 18.99 9.54 -0.50
C VAL A 51 18.59 9.60 -1.99
N THR A 52 18.90 8.55 -2.76
CA THR A 52 18.64 8.52 -4.20
C THR A 52 17.21 8.12 -4.55
N PHE A 53 16.65 7.16 -3.81
CA PHE A 53 15.34 6.57 -4.11
C PHE A 53 14.26 6.94 -3.08
N GLY A 54 14.63 7.53 -1.93
CA GLY A 54 13.68 8.12 -0.99
C GLY A 54 13.12 9.44 -1.50
N LEU A 55 11.82 9.69 -1.28
CA LEU A 55 11.17 10.90 -1.75
C LEU A 55 11.44 12.05 -0.78
N SER A 56 12.14 13.07 -1.26
CA SER A 56 12.31 14.34 -0.54
C SER A 56 11.33 15.38 -1.10
N PRO A 57 10.32 15.82 -0.32
CA PRO A 57 9.44 16.90 -0.71
C PRO A 57 10.20 18.19 -1.05
N GLN A 58 11.23 18.52 -0.25
CA GLN A 58 12.08 19.67 -0.49
C GLN A 58 12.71 19.66 -1.89
N ARG A 59 13.24 18.51 -2.35
CA ARG A 59 13.82 18.39 -3.70
C ARG A 59 12.75 18.52 -4.80
N LEU A 60 11.54 18.03 -4.54
CA LEU A 60 10.41 18.11 -5.46
C LEU A 60 9.96 19.56 -5.69
N PHE A 61 9.93 20.40 -4.65
CA PHE A 61 9.44 21.78 -4.74
C PHE A 61 10.53 22.83 -4.97
N LEU A 62 11.75 22.65 -4.45
CA LEU A 62 12.85 23.63 -4.59
C LEU A 62 13.66 23.48 -5.89
N GLY A 63 13.08 22.89 -6.93
CA GLY A 63 13.63 23.01 -8.28
C GLY A 63 14.63 21.93 -8.70
N GLY A 64 14.67 20.77 -8.04
CA GLY A 64 15.67 19.74 -8.33
C GLY A 64 17.11 20.15 -8.00
N ALA A 65 17.30 21.13 -7.10
CA ALA A 65 18.61 21.45 -6.55
C ALA A 65 19.16 20.23 -5.78
N GLY A 66 20.08 19.49 -6.40
CA GLY A 66 20.68 18.28 -5.84
C GLY A 66 21.13 17.28 -6.91
N PRO A 67 21.71 16.14 -6.51
CA PRO A 67 22.15 15.10 -7.43
C PRO A 67 21.03 14.64 -8.37
N GLY A 68 21.31 14.57 -9.67
CA GLY A 68 20.34 14.14 -10.68
C GLY A 68 19.29 15.18 -11.08
N GLY A 69 19.33 16.41 -10.57
CA GLY A 69 18.45 17.49 -11.00
C GLY A 69 16.96 17.17 -10.83
N TRP A 70 16.14 17.62 -11.80
CA TRP A 70 14.71 17.29 -11.86
C TRP A 70 14.43 15.79 -11.95
N PHE A 71 15.28 15.02 -12.62
CA PHE A 71 15.13 13.57 -12.65
C PHE A 71 15.27 13.00 -11.23
N GLY A 72 16.29 13.41 -10.49
CA GLY A 72 16.49 13.01 -9.09
C GLY A 72 15.40 13.49 -8.14
N ALA A 73 14.63 14.52 -8.50
CA ALA A 73 13.49 14.99 -7.72
C ALA A 73 12.19 14.23 -8.02
N ILE A 74 11.95 13.87 -9.29
CA ILE A 74 10.72 13.22 -9.73
C ILE A 74 10.80 11.70 -9.59
N PHE A 75 11.95 11.11 -9.91
CA PHE A 75 12.13 9.66 -9.92
C PHE A 75 11.81 8.99 -8.57
N PRO A 76 12.12 9.59 -7.39
CA PRO A 76 11.69 9.07 -6.10
C PRO A 76 10.17 8.93 -5.91
N LEU A 77 9.32 9.66 -6.65
CA LEU A 77 7.87 9.42 -6.62
C LEU A 77 7.53 7.98 -7.02
N PHE A 78 8.36 7.36 -7.87
CA PHE A 78 8.17 6.01 -8.39
C PHE A 78 8.93 4.93 -7.62
N THR A 79 9.78 5.30 -6.66
CA THR A 79 10.69 4.35 -6.00
C THR A 79 10.66 4.39 -4.48
N HIS A 80 10.22 5.49 -3.84
CA HIS A 80 10.20 5.62 -2.39
C HIS A 80 9.44 4.50 -1.67
N PHE A 81 8.35 4.01 -2.29
CA PHE A 81 7.51 2.96 -1.73
C PHE A 81 8.14 1.57 -1.75
N LEU A 82 9.31 1.42 -2.38
CA LEU A 82 10.10 0.19 -2.37
C LEU A 82 11.06 0.12 -1.18
N LEU A 83 11.44 1.27 -0.63
CA LEU A 83 12.36 1.39 0.50
C LEU A 83 11.63 1.24 1.84
N HIS A 84 12.34 0.76 2.87
CA HIS A 84 11.82 0.66 4.23
C HIS A 84 12.89 1.04 5.25
N ALA A 85 12.53 1.87 6.23
CA ALA A 85 13.46 2.40 7.23
C ALA A 85 13.87 1.39 8.32
N SER A 86 13.11 0.31 8.51
CA SER A 86 13.41 -0.71 9.52
C SER A 86 12.76 -2.04 9.17
N LEU A 87 13.25 -3.12 9.80
CA LEU A 87 12.68 -4.45 9.61
C LEU A 87 11.21 -4.51 10.09
N ALA A 88 10.90 -3.87 11.23
CA ALA A 88 9.54 -3.79 11.73
C ALA A 88 8.61 -3.08 10.72
N HIS A 89 9.08 -1.99 10.12
CA HIS A 89 8.34 -1.27 9.07
C HIS A 89 8.10 -2.14 7.84
N LEU A 90 9.11 -2.90 7.37
CA LEU A 90 8.94 -3.87 6.29
C LEU A 90 7.91 -4.93 6.63
N LEU A 91 8.06 -5.63 7.76
CA LEU A 91 7.18 -6.73 8.15
C LEU A 91 5.72 -6.27 8.28
N PHE A 92 5.50 -5.08 8.85
CA PHE A 92 4.17 -4.47 8.92
C PHE A 92 3.57 -4.25 7.51
N ASN A 93 4.35 -3.70 6.57
CA ASN A 93 3.90 -3.52 5.20
C ASN A 93 3.65 -4.85 4.49
N LEU A 94 4.49 -5.87 4.66
CA LEU A 94 4.28 -7.18 4.04
C LEU A 94 2.98 -7.85 4.53
N LEU A 95 2.70 -7.74 5.84
CA LEU A 95 1.46 -8.23 6.43
C LEU A 95 0.24 -7.56 5.79
N TRP A 96 0.20 -6.22 5.78
CA TRP A 96 -0.95 -5.49 5.25
C TRP A 96 -1.07 -5.55 3.73
N LEU A 97 0.06 -5.68 3.02
CA LEU A 97 0.08 -5.96 1.59
C LEU A 97 -0.59 -7.32 1.29
N ALA A 98 -0.33 -8.35 2.10
CA ALA A 98 -1.01 -9.63 1.96
C ALA A 98 -2.51 -9.51 2.24
N VAL A 99 -2.90 -8.81 3.32
CA VAL A 99 -4.31 -8.64 3.73
C VAL A 99 -5.12 -7.86 2.68
N PHE A 100 -4.64 -6.71 2.22
CA PHE A 100 -5.40 -5.82 1.33
C PHE A 100 -5.09 -6.05 -0.16
N GLY A 101 -3.85 -6.43 -0.48
CA GLY A 101 -3.45 -6.70 -1.86
C GLY A 101 -4.07 -7.96 -2.42
N ALA A 102 -4.24 -9.02 -1.62
CA ALA A 102 -4.78 -10.28 -2.13
C ALA A 102 -6.22 -10.17 -2.67
N PRO A 103 -7.19 -9.55 -1.99
CA PRO A 103 -8.51 -9.29 -2.54
C PRO A 103 -8.47 -8.46 -3.84
N VAL A 104 -7.65 -7.40 -3.88
CA VAL A 104 -7.53 -6.51 -5.05
C VAL A 104 -6.92 -7.23 -6.24
N ALA A 105 -5.83 -7.98 -6.05
CA ALA A 105 -5.20 -8.78 -7.10
C ALA A 105 -6.15 -9.84 -7.66
N ARG A 106 -6.90 -10.56 -6.80
CA ARG A 106 -7.95 -11.49 -7.23
C ARG A 106 -9.08 -10.80 -8.00
N ARG A 107 -9.41 -9.57 -7.62
CA ARG A 107 -10.46 -8.77 -8.27
C ARG A 107 -10.04 -8.31 -9.67
N PHE A 108 -8.77 -7.97 -9.86
CA PHE A 108 -8.22 -7.54 -11.15
C PHE A 108 -7.86 -8.68 -12.10
N ARG A 109 -7.51 -9.87 -11.57
CA ARG A 109 -7.08 -11.04 -12.36
C ARG A 109 -5.91 -10.74 -13.33
N SER A 110 -5.13 -9.71 -13.05
CA SER A 110 -4.03 -9.24 -13.88
C SER A 110 -2.95 -8.63 -13.00
N ALA A 111 -1.74 -9.20 -13.05
CA ALA A 111 -0.59 -8.69 -12.31
C ALA A 111 -0.25 -7.25 -12.73
N LEU A 112 -0.31 -6.95 -14.03
CA LEU A 112 -0.04 -5.61 -14.55
C LEU A 112 -1.00 -4.56 -13.97
N ARG A 113 -2.32 -4.84 -13.96
CA ARG A 113 -3.31 -3.92 -13.38
C ARG A 113 -3.07 -3.70 -11.89
N PHE A 114 -2.73 -4.77 -11.17
CA PHE A 114 -2.39 -4.69 -9.75
C PHE A 114 -1.18 -3.80 -9.50
N TYR A 115 -0.08 -3.99 -10.25
CA TYR A 115 1.12 -3.18 -10.10
C TYR A 115 0.90 -1.72 -10.50
N LEU A 116 0.22 -1.46 -11.62
CA LEU A 116 -0.10 -0.10 -12.04
C LEU A 116 -0.98 0.62 -11.01
N PHE A 117 -1.98 -0.07 -10.46
CA PHE A 117 -2.85 0.51 -9.44
C PHE A 117 -2.09 0.77 -8.13
N PHE A 118 -1.29 -0.19 -7.66
CA PHE A 118 -0.46 -0.03 -6.46
C PHE A 118 0.51 1.14 -6.62
N THR A 119 1.25 1.20 -7.73
CA THR A 119 2.19 2.29 -8.02
C THR A 119 1.48 3.64 -8.10
N ALA A 120 0.31 3.72 -8.76
CA ALA A 120 -0.45 4.96 -8.83
C ALA A 120 -0.95 5.42 -7.44
N CYS A 121 -1.39 4.49 -6.59
CA CYS A 121 -1.74 4.79 -5.19
C CYS A 121 -0.52 5.30 -4.40
N SER A 122 0.63 4.66 -4.54
CA SER A 122 1.87 5.09 -3.87
C SER A 122 2.33 6.48 -4.32
N ILE A 123 2.28 6.77 -5.63
CA ILE A 123 2.60 8.10 -6.16
C ILE A 123 1.62 9.14 -5.60
N ALA A 124 0.32 8.86 -5.61
CA ALA A 124 -0.67 9.77 -5.06
C ALA A 124 -0.45 10.04 -3.56
N GLY A 125 -0.07 9.02 -2.79
CA GLY A 125 0.35 9.17 -1.40
C GLY A 125 1.58 10.07 -1.26
N GLY A 126 2.63 9.82 -2.04
CA GLY A 126 3.85 10.62 -2.02
C GLY A 126 3.64 12.08 -2.42
N VAL A 127 2.80 12.35 -3.43
CA VAL A 127 2.42 13.70 -3.83
C VAL A 127 1.63 14.39 -2.72
N PHE A 128 0.65 13.71 -2.15
CA PHE A 128 -0.16 14.28 -1.07
C PHE A 128 0.71 14.59 0.15
N PHE A 129 1.57 13.68 0.59
CA PHE A 129 2.54 13.93 1.65
C PHE A 129 3.42 15.13 1.36
N SER A 130 3.97 15.22 0.15
CA SER A 130 4.90 16.28 -0.23
C SER A 130 4.24 17.66 -0.16
N ALA A 131 2.95 17.76 -0.48
CA ALA A 131 2.20 19.01 -0.41
C ALA A 131 2.13 19.62 1.01
N PHE A 132 2.32 18.81 2.06
CA PHE A 132 2.35 19.29 3.46
C PHE A 132 3.76 19.49 4.02
N HIS A 133 4.79 19.10 3.28
CA HIS A 133 6.19 19.04 3.76
C HIS A 133 7.15 19.77 2.81
N MET A 134 6.67 20.79 2.08
CA MET A 134 7.43 21.42 0.97
C MET A 134 8.85 21.89 1.33
N ASN A 135 9.10 22.25 2.59
CA ASN A 135 10.39 22.75 3.08
C ASN A 135 11.10 21.78 4.04
N ASP A 136 10.60 20.55 4.15
CA ASP A 136 11.09 19.56 5.10
C ASP A 136 12.16 18.65 4.45
N PRO A 137 13.34 18.48 5.07
CA PRO A 137 14.39 17.60 4.56
C PRO A 137 14.10 16.10 4.77
N THR A 138 12.99 15.74 5.42
CA THR A 138 12.60 14.34 5.63
C THR A 138 12.47 13.57 4.34
N LEU A 139 12.85 12.29 4.41
CA LEU A 139 12.69 11.33 3.33
C LEU A 139 11.46 10.46 3.61
N LEU A 140 10.50 10.52 2.71
CA LEU A 140 9.41 9.55 2.69
C LEU A 140 9.92 8.24 2.09
N VAL A 141 9.67 7.14 2.80
CA VAL A 141 9.89 5.76 2.34
C VAL A 141 8.75 4.86 2.84
N GLY A 142 8.50 3.76 2.14
CA GLY A 142 7.58 2.71 2.60
C GLY A 142 6.37 2.50 1.69
N ALA A 143 5.91 1.24 1.62
CA ALA A 143 4.81 0.81 0.78
C ALA A 143 3.41 1.27 1.28
N SER A 144 3.32 1.88 2.46
CA SER A 144 2.08 2.06 3.20
C SER A 144 1.06 2.97 2.49
N GLY A 145 1.50 3.99 1.76
CA GLY A 145 0.63 4.81 0.90
C GLY A 145 -0.05 3.97 -0.20
N GLY A 146 0.71 3.10 -0.86
CA GLY A 146 0.15 2.16 -1.85
C GLY A 146 -0.81 1.16 -1.22
N ILE A 147 -0.45 0.61 -0.05
CA ILE A 147 -1.27 -0.37 0.68
C ILE A 147 -2.60 0.23 1.14
N THR A 148 -2.60 1.46 1.65
CA THR A 148 -3.82 2.17 2.02
C THR A 148 -4.66 2.52 0.80
N GLY A 149 -4.06 2.76 -0.37
CA GLY A 149 -4.79 2.84 -1.64
C GLY A 149 -5.42 1.52 -2.08
N LEU A 150 -4.74 0.38 -1.87
CA LEU A 150 -5.35 -0.94 -2.06
C LEU A 150 -6.58 -1.12 -1.17
N LEU A 151 -6.51 -0.69 0.09
CA LEU A 151 -7.65 -0.67 1.01
C LEU A 151 -8.77 0.26 0.50
N GLY A 152 -8.45 1.45 0.00
CA GLY A 152 -9.41 2.36 -0.63
C GLY A 152 -10.17 1.71 -1.78
N GLY A 153 -9.46 1.03 -2.68
CA GLY A 153 -10.09 0.24 -3.74
C GLY A 153 -10.91 -0.93 -3.21
N MET A 154 -10.41 -1.64 -2.20
CA MET A 154 -11.09 -2.77 -1.57
C MET A 154 -12.43 -2.36 -0.93
N VAL A 155 -12.52 -1.18 -0.32
CA VAL A 155 -13.77 -0.60 0.22
C VAL A 155 -14.88 -0.53 -0.84
N ARG A 156 -14.53 -0.35 -2.11
CA ARG A 156 -15.48 -0.24 -3.22
C ARG A 156 -16.11 -1.57 -3.65
N PHE A 157 -15.65 -2.74 -3.20
CA PHE A 157 -16.20 -4.03 -3.66
C PHE A 157 -16.20 -5.18 -2.64
N ALA A 158 -15.48 -5.05 -1.51
CA ALA A 158 -15.35 -6.14 -0.55
C ALA A 158 -16.31 -6.00 0.65
N PHE A 159 -16.83 -4.79 0.91
CA PHE A 159 -17.56 -4.49 2.14
C PHE A 159 -19.02 -4.11 1.84
N HIS A 160 -19.87 -5.12 1.63
CA HIS A 160 -21.26 -4.89 1.23
C HIS A 160 -22.21 -4.61 2.38
N ARG A 161 -21.84 -4.96 3.61
CA ARG A 161 -22.46 -4.51 4.87
C ARG A 161 -21.40 -4.58 5.97
N PRO A 162 -21.37 -3.66 6.94
CA PRO A 162 -20.50 -3.82 8.10
C PRO A 162 -20.77 -5.18 8.74
N PHE A 163 -19.71 -5.91 9.09
CA PHE A 163 -19.75 -7.23 9.75
C PHE A 163 -20.24 -8.44 8.92
N THR A 164 -20.38 -8.32 7.59
CA THR A 164 -20.64 -9.49 6.74
C THR A 164 -19.44 -9.82 5.85
N LYS A 165 -19.07 -11.11 5.74
CA LYS A 165 -17.95 -11.60 4.92
C LYS A 165 -18.23 -11.62 3.40
N ALA A 166 -19.36 -11.07 2.96
CA ALA A 166 -19.76 -11.18 1.57
C ALA A 166 -19.04 -10.14 0.69
N VAL A 167 -18.01 -10.59 -0.05
CA VAL A 167 -17.47 -9.88 -1.21
C VAL A 167 -18.55 -9.89 -2.30
N SER A 168 -18.98 -8.74 -2.81
CA SER A 168 -19.99 -8.76 -3.87
C SER A 168 -19.40 -9.27 -5.16
N ALA A 169 -20.10 -10.26 -5.71
CA ALA A 169 -19.88 -10.71 -7.06
C ALA A 169 -20.29 -9.66 -8.12
N LYS A 170 -21.13 -8.66 -7.78
CA LYS A 170 -21.96 -7.95 -8.76
C LYS A 170 -21.51 -6.55 -9.20
N GLY A 171 -20.58 -5.87 -8.52
CA GLY A 171 -20.11 -4.57 -9.05
C GLY A 171 -19.30 -3.70 -8.08
N VAL A 172 -18.84 -2.56 -8.58
CA VAL A 172 -18.17 -1.50 -7.81
C VAL A 172 -19.23 -0.60 -7.17
N LEU A 173 -19.20 -0.47 -5.85
CA LEU A 173 -20.11 0.38 -5.07
C LEU A 173 -19.89 1.86 -5.43
N PRO A 174 -20.92 2.72 -5.42
CA PRO A 174 -20.74 4.17 -5.56
C PRO A 174 -20.06 4.78 -4.32
N LEU A 175 -19.45 5.95 -4.47
CA LEU A 175 -18.80 6.68 -3.35
C LEU A 175 -19.80 7.09 -2.25
N THR A 176 -21.07 7.27 -2.62
CA THR A 176 -22.17 7.62 -1.72
C THR A 176 -22.78 6.41 -1.00
N ASP A 177 -22.32 5.19 -1.30
CA ASP A 177 -22.80 3.99 -0.61
C ASP A 177 -22.50 4.08 0.89
N ARG A 178 -23.50 3.72 1.71
CA ARG A 178 -23.38 3.81 3.18
C ARG A 178 -22.22 2.96 3.71
N SER A 179 -21.97 1.79 3.13
CA SER A 179 -20.86 0.93 3.55
C SER A 179 -19.52 1.55 3.20
N VAL A 180 -19.41 2.15 2.00
CA VAL A 180 -18.22 2.89 1.58
C VAL A 180 -17.93 4.02 2.55
N LEU A 181 -18.91 4.90 2.82
CA LEU A 181 -18.76 6.01 3.75
C LEU A 181 -18.39 5.55 5.17
N THR A 182 -19.02 4.48 5.66
CA THR A 182 -18.76 3.94 7.01
C THR A 182 -17.34 3.42 7.12
N TRP A 183 -16.88 2.61 6.16
CA TRP A 183 -15.51 2.08 6.17
C TRP A 183 -14.48 3.17 5.91
N SER A 184 -14.78 4.18 5.08
CA SER A 184 -13.94 5.36 4.94
C SER A 184 -13.79 6.11 6.26
N ALA A 185 -14.87 6.31 7.01
CA ALA A 185 -14.79 6.94 8.33
C ALA A 185 -13.92 6.13 9.31
N VAL A 186 -14.02 4.79 9.30
CA VAL A 186 -13.16 3.92 10.12
C VAL A 186 -11.69 4.04 9.72
N VAL A 187 -11.38 3.97 8.42
CA VAL A 187 -9.99 4.05 7.94
C VAL A 187 -9.37 5.41 8.24
N ILE A 188 -10.10 6.50 7.99
CA ILE A 188 -9.63 7.85 8.31
C ILE A 188 -9.49 8.03 9.82
N GLY A 189 -10.41 7.48 10.63
CA GLY A 189 -10.31 7.47 12.09
C GLY A 189 -9.09 6.72 12.60
N MET A 190 -8.80 5.54 12.06
CA MET A 190 -7.58 4.77 12.38
C MET A 190 -6.33 5.56 11.99
N ASN A 191 -6.30 6.18 10.81
CA ASN A 191 -5.17 6.99 10.39
C ASN A 191 -4.96 8.23 11.29
N ALA A 192 -6.05 8.89 11.69
CA ALA A 192 -6.01 10.00 12.64
C ALA A 192 -5.49 9.56 14.02
N SER A 193 -5.87 8.37 14.50
CA SER A 193 -5.33 7.85 15.77
C SER A 193 -3.82 7.68 15.73
N ILE A 194 -3.26 7.28 14.59
CA ILE A 194 -1.81 7.17 14.43
C ILE A 194 -1.15 8.55 14.47
N ALA A 195 -1.77 9.56 13.85
CA ALA A 195 -1.27 10.93 13.89
C ALA A 195 -1.32 11.55 15.30
N ILE A 196 -2.32 11.19 16.12
CA ILE A 196 -2.55 11.78 17.45
C ILE A 196 -1.76 11.04 18.55
N PHE A 197 -1.74 9.71 18.51
CA PHE A 197 -1.17 8.87 19.56
C PHE A 197 0.18 8.26 19.18
N GLY A 198 0.63 8.47 17.94
CA GLY A 198 1.83 7.86 17.39
C GLY A 198 1.61 6.40 16.95
N PRO A 199 2.70 5.72 16.55
CA PRO A 199 2.65 4.34 16.05
C PRO A 199 2.17 3.28 17.05
N GLY A 200 2.14 3.61 18.34
CA GLY A 200 2.09 2.64 19.43
C GLY A 200 3.47 2.08 19.82
N VAL A 201 3.47 1.11 20.73
CA VAL A 201 4.70 0.52 21.31
C VAL A 201 5.45 -0.31 20.26
N GLY A 202 6.74 -0.03 20.07
CA GLY A 202 7.66 -0.88 19.27
C GLY A 202 7.96 -0.40 17.84
N ALA A 203 7.43 0.74 17.40
CA ALA A 203 7.70 1.26 16.04
C ALA A 203 8.95 2.16 15.92
N GLY A 204 9.60 2.49 17.05
CA GLY A 204 10.73 3.43 17.09
C GLY A 204 10.34 4.88 16.82
N ASP A 205 11.35 5.74 16.61
CA ASP A 205 11.20 7.20 16.42
C ASP A 205 10.88 7.61 14.96
N ALA A 206 10.53 6.65 14.09
CA ALA A 206 10.21 6.96 12.70
C ALA A 206 8.85 7.68 12.62
N GLU A 207 8.87 8.92 12.14
CA GLU A 207 7.65 9.70 11.94
C GLU A 207 6.73 9.00 10.92
N ILE A 208 5.48 8.76 11.30
CA ILE A 208 4.52 8.13 10.41
C ILE A 208 3.93 9.19 9.49
N ALA A 209 4.21 9.03 8.20
CA ALA A 209 3.66 9.83 7.10
C ALA A 209 2.16 9.56 6.89
N TRP A 210 1.32 9.88 7.87
CA TRP A 210 -0.13 9.67 7.84
C TRP A 210 -0.80 10.39 6.67
N GLN A 211 -0.21 11.48 6.17
CA GLN A 211 -0.67 12.18 4.97
C GLN A 211 -0.55 11.28 3.74
N ALA A 212 0.55 10.52 3.61
CA ALA A 212 0.74 9.59 2.51
C ALA A 212 -0.35 8.51 2.49
N HIS A 213 -0.78 8.05 3.68
CA HIS A 213 -1.88 7.10 3.81
C HIS A 213 -3.22 7.69 3.32
N VAL A 214 -3.51 8.94 3.68
CA VAL A 214 -4.74 9.62 3.22
C VAL A 214 -4.72 9.78 1.70
N GLY A 215 -3.62 10.27 1.13
CA GLY A 215 -3.49 10.47 -0.32
C GLY A 215 -3.65 9.18 -1.11
N GLY A 216 -2.96 8.12 -0.68
CA GLY A 216 -3.07 6.79 -1.28
C GLY A 216 -4.48 6.23 -1.17
N TYR A 217 -5.09 6.27 0.03
CA TYR A 217 -6.46 5.82 0.27
C TYR A 217 -7.48 6.52 -0.62
N LEU A 218 -7.47 7.86 -0.66
CA LEU A 218 -8.42 8.64 -1.45
C LEU A 218 -8.28 8.36 -2.94
N PHE A 219 -7.04 8.27 -3.44
CA PHE A 219 -6.80 7.91 -4.83
C PHE A 219 -7.34 6.51 -5.14
N GLY A 220 -7.01 5.52 -4.30
CA GLY A 220 -7.50 4.16 -4.46
C GLY A 220 -9.03 4.09 -4.43
N LEU A 221 -9.67 4.80 -3.51
CA LEU A 221 -11.12 4.86 -3.38
C LEU A 221 -11.80 5.42 -4.63
N VAL A 222 -11.24 6.47 -5.23
CA VAL A 222 -11.82 7.17 -6.39
C VAL A 222 -11.47 6.48 -7.71
N ALA A 223 -10.20 6.10 -7.89
CA ALA A 223 -9.65 5.64 -9.16
C ALA A 223 -9.82 4.13 -9.41
N PHE A 224 -10.17 3.33 -8.38
CA PHE A 224 -10.35 1.88 -8.52
C PHE A 224 -11.19 1.43 -9.75
N PRO A 225 -12.34 2.06 -10.07
CA PRO A 225 -13.11 1.77 -11.28
C PRO A 225 -12.27 1.76 -12.58
N LEU A 226 -11.27 2.64 -12.70
CA LEU A 226 -10.46 2.75 -13.92
C LEU A 226 -9.59 1.52 -14.19
N PHE A 227 -9.26 0.77 -13.14
CA PHE A 227 -8.40 -0.42 -13.20
C PHE A 227 -9.20 -1.72 -13.20
N ASP A 228 -10.45 -1.68 -12.76
CA ASP A 228 -11.32 -2.85 -12.65
C ASP A 228 -11.75 -3.39 -14.04
N PRO A 229 -11.45 -4.66 -14.38
CA PRO A 229 -11.85 -5.25 -15.65
C PRO A 229 -13.37 -5.40 -15.84
N ARG A 230 -14.18 -5.38 -14.77
CA ARG A 230 -15.63 -5.60 -14.88
C ARG A 230 -16.45 -4.37 -15.26
N LEU A 231 -15.80 -3.21 -15.43
CA LEU A 231 -16.43 -2.02 -15.99
C LEU A 231 -16.46 -2.01 -17.53
N ARG A 232 -15.96 -3.08 -18.16
CA ARG A 232 -16.04 -3.33 -19.60
C ARG A 232 -16.75 -4.66 -19.86
#